data_AF-A0A3C1XBL2-F1
#
_entry.id   AF-A0A3C1XBL2-F1
#
_cell.length_a   1.000
_cell.length_b   1.000
_cell.length_c   1.000
_cell.angle_alpha   90.00
_cell.angle_beta   90.00
_cell.angle_gamma   90.00
#
_symmetry.space_group_name_H-M   'P 1'
#
loop_
_entity.id
_entity.type
_entity.pdbx_description
1 polymer ?
#
loop_
_entity_poly.entity_id
_entity_poly.type
_entity_poly.pdbx_seq_one_letter_code
_entity_poly.pdbx_strand_id
1 'polypeptide(L)'
;LLQALEGEDFSDIKITGLADVTNVYAGPKGYAKFFGRQKGGNSEILEAQDLAAQNFAQKIKQERNIDLQEIPGTGAAGGLGAAIILLGGRLESGFSKIAQLLKIEDSIKNADLIITGEGRMDFQTAKGKVPFGMAKLGEKYNVPTLAFCG
;
A
#
# COMPACT_ATOMS: atom_id res chain seq x y z
N LEU A 1 -10.50 16.45 -11.89
CA LEU A 1 -9.28 15.71 -11.48
C LEU A 1 -8.25 15.67 -12.60
N LEU A 2 -8.56 15.12 -13.78
CA LEU A 2 -7.61 15.09 -14.91
C LEU A 2 -7.09 16.49 -15.31
N GLN A 3 -7.98 17.48 -15.45
CA GLN A 3 -7.57 18.88 -15.67
C GLN A 3 -6.69 19.47 -14.56
N ALA A 4 -6.83 18.98 -13.31
CA ALA A 4 -5.98 19.44 -12.20
C ALA A 4 -4.59 18.80 -12.21
N LEU A 5 -4.43 17.66 -12.90
CA LEU A 5 -3.15 16.99 -13.12
C LEU A 5 -2.42 17.53 -14.37
N GLU A 6 -3.13 18.26 -15.24
CA GLU A 6 -2.60 18.79 -16.50
C GLU A 6 -1.87 20.14 -16.35
N GLY A 7 -1.93 20.77 -15.17
CA GLY A 7 -1.35 22.10 -14.92
C GLY A 7 0.04 22.10 -14.29
N GLU A 8 0.52 20.98 -13.76
CA GLU A 8 1.78 20.89 -13.01
C GLU A 8 2.59 19.69 -13.54
N ASP A 9 3.87 19.93 -13.84
CA ASP A 9 4.78 18.90 -14.34
C ASP A 9 5.56 18.26 -13.18
N PHE A 10 5.32 16.97 -12.95
CA PHE A 10 6.01 16.17 -11.95
C PHE A 10 7.02 15.19 -12.57
N SER A 11 7.34 15.30 -13.87
CA SER A 11 8.18 14.33 -14.59
C SER A 11 9.57 14.16 -13.97
N ASP A 12 10.12 15.23 -13.40
CA ASP A 12 11.45 15.24 -12.80
C ASP A 12 11.45 14.87 -11.31
N ILE A 13 10.27 14.59 -10.73
CA ILE A 13 10.12 14.26 -9.33
C ILE A 13 9.82 12.77 -9.18
N LYS A 14 10.71 12.08 -8.45
CA LYS A 14 10.49 10.68 -8.10
C LYS A 14 9.50 10.56 -6.93
N ILE A 15 8.25 10.23 -7.23
CA ILE A 15 7.20 9.99 -6.24
C ILE A 15 7.13 8.50 -5.91
N THR A 16 7.22 8.16 -4.62
CA THR A 16 7.03 6.78 -4.13
C THR A 16 6.05 6.79 -2.97
N GLY A 17 4.89 6.16 -3.17
CA GLY A 17 3.91 5.94 -2.11
C GLY A 17 4.22 4.64 -1.36
N LEU A 18 4.26 4.71 -0.04
CA LEU A 18 4.39 3.52 0.81
C LEU A 18 3.01 3.06 1.27
N ALA A 19 2.61 1.88 0.83
CA ALA A 19 1.30 1.32 1.14
C ALA A 19 1.40 -0.16 1.49
N ASP A 20 0.97 -0.51 2.70
CA ASP A 20 0.92 -1.91 3.18
C ASP A 20 -0.44 -2.58 2.93
N VAL A 21 -1.32 -1.91 2.20
CA VAL A 21 -2.62 -2.43 1.78
C VAL A 21 -2.62 -2.71 0.29
N THR A 22 -3.17 -3.86 -0.11
CA THR A 22 -3.20 -4.31 -1.51
C THR A 22 -4.54 -4.06 -2.19
N ASN A 23 -5.50 -3.45 -1.49
CA ASN A 23 -6.80 -3.08 -2.03
C ASN A 23 -6.65 -2.25 -3.31
N VAL A 24 -7.41 -2.63 -4.33
CA VAL A 24 -7.45 -1.94 -5.62
C VAL A 24 -8.40 -0.75 -5.54
N TYR A 25 -8.53 0.02 -6.62
CA TYR A 25 -9.29 1.27 -6.60
C TYR A 25 -10.78 1.04 -6.36
N ALA A 26 -11.43 0.20 -7.16
CA ALA A 26 -12.87 -0.02 -7.12
C ALA A 26 -13.27 -1.51 -7.04
N GLY A 27 -14.56 -1.78 -6.88
CA GLY A 27 -15.16 -3.10 -6.92
C GLY A 27 -15.12 -3.83 -5.56
N PRO A 28 -15.28 -5.17 -5.55
CA PRO A 28 -15.37 -5.97 -4.32
C PRO A 28 -14.16 -5.83 -3.38
N LYS A 29 -12.97 -5.59 -3.95
CA LYS A 29 -11.71 -5.35 -3.22
C LYS A 29 -11.33 -3.85 -3.15
N GLY A 30 -12.23 -2.98 -3.61
CA GLY A 30 -12.06 -1.53 -3.72
C GLY A 30 -12.04 -0.80 -2.38
N TYR A 31 -11.57 0.45 -2.38
CA TYR A 31 -11.44 1.23 -1.15
C TYR A 31 -12.80 1.54 -0.49
N ALA A 32 -13.85 1.77 -1.28
CA ALA A 32 -15.17 2.16 -0.76
C ALA A 32 -15.75 1.07 0.17
N LYS A 33 -15.65 -0.19 -0.26
CA LYS A 33 -16.18 -1.33 0.51
C LYS A 33 -15.32 -1.69 1.73
N PHE A 34 -14.01 -1.47 1.66
CA PHE A 34 -13.09 -1.85 2.71
C PHE A 34 -12.96 -0.79 3.82
N PHE A 35 -12.85 0.50 3.45
CA PHE A 35 -12.61 1.59 4.41
C PHE A 35 -13.87 2.40 4.73
N GLY A 36 -14.88 2.37 3.87
CA GLY A 36 -16.11 3.14 4.06
C GLY A 36 -16.93 2.67 5.26
N ARG A 37 -16.94 1.36 5.55
CA ARG A 37 -17.62 0.80 6.75
C ARG A 37 -17.03 1.31 8.06
N GLN A 38 -15.71 1.47 8.14
CA GLN A 38 -15.03 1.97 9.35
C GLN A 38 -15.28 3.46 9.59
N LYS A 39 -15.68 4.22 8.55
CA LYS A 39 -15.96 5.65 8.62
C LYS A 39 -17.46 5.97 8.73
N GLY A 40 -18.30 4.96 9.03
CA GLY A 40 -19.74 5.16 9.24
C GLY A 40 -20.56 5.36 7.96
N GLY A 41 -20.04 4.96 6.80
CA GLY A 41 -20.81 5.00 5.55
C GLY A 41 -21.97 4.02 5.57
N ASN A 42 -23.19 4.50 5.28
CA ASN A 42 -24.34 3.62 5.04
C ASN A 42 -24.15 2.85 3.71
N SER A 43 -24.85 1.74 3.53
CA SER A 43 -24.71 0.86 2.36
C SER A 43 -24.93 1.60 1.03
N GLU A 44 -25.89 2.50 0.98
CA GLU A 44 -26.24 3.30 -0.21
C GLU A 44 -25.08 4.22 -0.64
N ILE A 45 -24.46 4.93 0.31
CA ILE A 45 -23.31 5.79 0.05
C ILE A 45 -22.11 4.96 -0.43
N LEU A 46 -21.88 3.79 0.15
CA LEU A 46 -20.76 2.93 -0.25
C LEU A 46 -20.94 2.36 -1.66
N GLU A 47 -22.16 2.01 -2.04
CA GLU A 47 -22.48 1.55 -3.38
C GLU A 47 -22.34 2.68 -4.41
N ALA A 48 -22.85 3.87 -4.11
CA ALA A 48 -22.68 5.04 -4.96
C ALA A 48 -21.21 5.42 -5.14
N GLN A 49 -20.41 5.36 -4.07
CA GLN A 49 -18.96 5.61 -4.12
C GLN A 49 -18.23 4.54 -4.95
N ASP A 50 -18.59 3.27 -4.80
CA ASP A 50 -17.98 2.19 -5.58
C ASP A 50 -18.28 2.34 -7.07
N LEU A 51 -19.53 2.68 -7.44
CA LEU A 51 -19.92 2.92 -8.82
C LEU A 51 -19.16 4.12 -9.42
N ALA A 52 -19.04 5.22 -8.68
CA ALA A 52 -18.25 6.37 -9.11
C ALA A 52 -16.77 6.01 -9.31
N ALA A 53 -16.20 5.20 -8.42
CA ALA A 53 -14.82 4.73 -8.52
C ALA A 53 -14.61 3.81 -9.74
N GLN A 54 -15.55 2.91 -10.03
CA GLN A 54 -15.50 2.04 -11.21
C GLN A 54 -15.52 2.85 -12.52
N ASN A 55 -16.45 3.81 -12.62
CA ASN A 55 -16.55 4.69 -13.78
C ASN A 55 -15.26 5.50 -13.98
N PHE A 56 -14.68 6.01 -12.90
CA PHE A 56 -13.40 6.72 -12.95
C PHE A 56 -12.25 5.81 -13.44
N ALA A 57 -12.12 4.60 -12.86
CA ALA A 57 -11.08 3.65 -13.26
C ALA A 57 -11.22 3.26 -14.74
N GLN A 58 -12.44 3.04 -15.23
CA GLN A 58 -12.69 2.75 -16.64
C GLN A 58 -12.27 3.90 -17.55
N LYS A 59 -12.61 5.14 -17.17
CA LYS A 59 -12.21 6.34 -17.93
C LYS A 59 -10.69 6.49 -18.00
N ILE A 60 -10.00 6.32 -16.88
CA ILE A 60 -8.53 6.35 -16.82
C ILE A 60 -7.92 5.27 -17.72
N LYS A 61 -8.46 4.05 -17.70
CA LYS A 61 -7.99 2.96 -18.56
C LYS A 61 -8.13 3.30 -20.04
N GLN A 62 -9.22 3.96 -20.44
CA GLN A 62 -9.47 4.37 -21.82
C GLN A 62 -8.57 5.54 -22.25
N GLU A 63 -8.41 6.56 -21.41
CA GLU A 63 -7.73 7.82 -21.78
C GLU A 63 -6.20 7.77 -21.57
N ARG A 64 -5.72 7.00 -20.60
CA ARG A 64 -4.30 6.95 -20.22
C ARG A 64 -3.69 5.55 -20.36
N ASN A 65 -4.47 4.53 -20.73
CA ASN A 65 -4.04 3.13 -20.83
C ASN A 65 -3.45 2.58 -19.51
N ILE A 66 -3.93 3.09 -18.37
CA ILE A 66 -3.53 2.63 -17.03
C ILE A 66 -4.73 1.90 -16.40
N ASP A 67 -4.55 0.62 -16.06
CA ASP A 67 -5.58 -0.13 -15.35
C ASP A 67 -5.36 -0.08 -13.84
N LEU A 68 -6.11 0.79 -13.16
CA LEU A 68 -6.04 0.94 -11.71
C LEU A 68 -6.52 -0.30 -10.94
N GLN A 69 -7.21 -1.24 -11.60
CA GLN A 69 -7.67 -2.48 -10.99
C GLN A 69 -6.59 -3.56 -10.95
N GLU A 70 -5.57 -3.46 -11.80
CA GLU A 70 -4.45 -4.42 -11.88
C GLU A 70 -3.25 -4.01 -11.02
N ILE A 71 -3.28 -2.82 -10.42
CA ILE A 71 -2.19 -2.29 -9.60
C ILE A 71 -2.57 -2.40 -8.11
N PRO A 72 -1.91 -3.28 -7.32
CA PRO A 72 -2.19 -3.39 -5.90
C PRO A 72 -1.92 -2.08 -5.16
N GLY A 73 -2.82 -1.74 -4.23
CA GLY A 73 -2.67 -0.55 -3.39
C GLY A 73 -3.20 0.75 -4.01
N THR A 74 -3.76 0.73 -5.21
CA THR A 74 -4.45 1.90 -5.79
C THR A 74 -5.60 2.41 -4.94
N GLY A 75 -6.22 1.54 -4.13
CA GLY A 75 -7.25 1.92 -3.15
C GLY A 75 -6.72 2.49 -1.83
N ALA A 76 -5.40 2.54 -1.63
CA ALA A 76 -4.82 3.03 -0.38
C ALA A 76 -5.28 4.46 -0.05
N ALA A 77 -5.57 4.70 1.23
CA ALA A 77 -6.07 5.97 1.76
C ALA A 77 -7.27 6.56 0.99
N GLY A 78 -8.17 5.71 0.48
CA GLY A 78 -9.37 6.17 -0.22
C GLY A 78 -9.11 6.61 -1.67
N GLY A 79 -8.12 6.01 -2.34
CA GLY A 79 -7.80 6.28 -3.74
C GLY A 79 -6.57 7.18 -3.96
N LEU A 80 -5.89 7.62 -2.89
CA LEU A 80 -4.64 8.36 -3.00
C LEU A 80 -3.55 7.52 -3.68
N GLY A 81 -3.55 6.20 -3.47
CA GLY A 81 -2.63 5.30 -4.17
C GLY A 81 -2.76 5.40 -5.69
N ALA A 82 -3.98 5.47 -6.22
CA ALA A 82 -4.22 5.70 -7.64
C ALA A 82 -3.73 7.08 -8.09
N ALA A 83 -3.92 8.13 -7.29
CA ALA A 83 -3.41 9.46 -7.64
C ALA A 83 -1.87 9.46 -7.79
N ILE A 84 -1.14 8.76 -6.92
CA ILE A 84 0.31 8.59 -7.03
C ILE A 84 0.69 7.92 -8.36
N ILE A 85 -0.02 6.85 -8.76
CA ILE A 85 0.20 6.18 -10.04
C ILE A 85 -0.07 7.12 -11.22
N LEU A 86 -1.16 7.90 -11.15
CA LEU A 86 -1.53 8.84 -12.22
C LEU A 86 -0.55 10.00 -12.37
N LEU A 87 0.18 10.34 -11.31
CA LEU A 87 1.29 11.31 -11.33
C LEU A 87 2.61 10.69 -11.86
N GLY A 88 2.60 9.46 -12.36
CA GLY A 88 3.80 8.75 -12.80
C GLY A 88 4.63 8.16 -11.66
N GLY A 89 4.12 8.20 -10.43
CA GLY A 89 4.74 7.59 -9.27
C GLY A 89 4.54 6.07 -9.23
N ARG A 90 5.03 5.47 -8.14
CA ARG A 90 4.88 4.03 -7.88
C ARG A 90 4.51 3.75 -6.44
N LEU A 91 3.94 2.58 -6.21
CA LEU A 91 3.62 2.07 -4.88
C LEU A 91 4.62 0.98 -4.50
N GLU A 92 5.14 1.08 -3.28
CA GLU A 92 6.05 0.09 -2.69
C GLU A 92 5.55 -0.30 -1.29
N SER A 93 5.90 -1.51 -0.83
CA SER A 93 5.67 -1.94 0.56
C SER A 93 6.44 -1.02 1.51
N GLY A 94 5.78 -0.56 2.57
CA GLY A 94 6.36 0.35 3.55
C GLY A 94 7.54 -0.27 4.26
N PHE A 95 7.35 -1.48 4.82
CA PHE A 95 8.44 -2.20 5.47
C PHE A 95 9.63 -2.42 4.54
N SER A 96 9.40 -2.94 3.34
CA SER A 96 10.47 -3.26 2.39
C SER A 96 11.30 -2.03 2.04
N LYS A 97 10.63 -0.89 1.80
CA LYS A 97 11.33 0.36 1.48
C LYS A 97 12.13 0.89 2.67
N ILE A 98 11.54 0.90 3.86
CA ILE A 98 12.23 1.38 5.07
C ILE A 98 13.42 0.49 5.40
N ALA A 99 13.28 -0.83 5.30
CA ALA A 99 14.38 -1.77 5.51
C ALA A 99 15.54 -1.54 4.52
N GLN A 100 15.23 -1.25 3.25
CA GLN A 100 16.23 -0.88 2.26
C GLN A 100 16.94 0.43 2.62
N LEU A 101 16.17 1.48 2.95
CA LEU A 101 16.74 2.81 3.28
C LEU A 101 17.64 2.77 4.50
N LEU A 102 17.26 1.98 5.51
CA LEU A 102 18.03 1.78 6.73
C LEU A 102 19.13 0.72 6.60
N LYS A 103 19.24 0.06 5.43
CA LYS A 103 20.18 -1.04 5.18
C LYS A 103 20.11 -2.16 6.24
N ILE A 104 18.90 -2.45 6.71
CA ILE A 104 18.67 -3.46 7.78
C ILE A 104 19.29 -4.80 7.40
N GLU A 105 19.19 -5.17 6.12
CA GLU A 105 19.70 -6.43 5.61
C GLU A 105 21.22 -6.59 5.80
N ASP A 106 21.99 -5.51 5.74
CA ASP A 106 23.44 -5.56 5.96
C ASP A 106 23.77 -5.80 7.45
N SER A 107 22.97 -5.24 8.36
CA SER A 107 23.08 -5.50 9.79
C SER A 107 22.72 -6.94 10.14
N ILE A 108 21.73 -7.53 9.48
CA ILE A 108 21.27 -8.90 9.73
C ILE A 108 22.32 -9.94 9.35
N LYS A 109 23.07 -9.75 8.25
CA LYS A 109 24.06 -10.73 7.76
C LYS A 109 25.11 -11.15 8.80
N ASN A 110 25.40 -10.27 9.76
CA ASN A 110 26.39 -10.52 10.82
C ASN A 110 25.75 -10.65 12.21
N ALA A 111 24.42 -10.73 12.30
CA ALA A 111 23.71 -10.81 13.56
C ALA A 111 23.51 -12.27 13.99
N ASP A 112 23.68 -12.54 15.28
CA ASP A 112 23.36 -13.85 15.87
C ASP A 112 21.86 -13.99 16.22
N LEU A 113 21.17 -12.86 16.38
CA LEU A 113 19.77 -12.80 16.83
C LEU A 113 19.10 -11.51 16.36
N ILE A 114 17.85 -11.60 15.91
CA ILE A 114 16.98 -10.46 15.63
C ILE A 114 15.94 -10.35 16.73
N ILE A 115 15.82 -9.15 17.31
CA ILE A 115 14.72 -8.80 18.22
C ILE A 115 13.84 -7.75 17.54
N THR A 116 12.55 -8.00 17.48
CA THR A 116 11.55 -7.11 16.88
C THR A 116 10.30 -7.03 17.76
N GLY A 117 9.33 -6.22 17.38
CA GLY A 117 8.08 -6.09 18.10
C GLY A 117 7.10 -5.14 17.43
N GLU A 118 5.87 -5.14 17.94
CA GLU A 118 4.85 -4.16 17.62
C GLU A 118 3.82 -4.08 18.77
N GLY A 119 3.02 -3.02 18.81
CA GLY A 119 2.07 -2.80 19.90
C GLY A 119 0.91 -3.81 19.97
N ARG A 120 0.62 -4.55 18.89
CA ARG A 120 -0.36 -5.63 18.88
C ARG A 120 -0.08 -6.57 17.71
N MET A 121 0.14 -7.85 18.00
CA MET A 121 0.25 -8.88 16.97
C MET A 121 -1.13 -9.40 16.59
N ASP A 122 -1.54 -9.18 15.34
CA ASP A 122 -2.83 -9.62 14.81
C ASP A 122 -2.72 -10.14 13.38
N PHE A 123 -3.86 -10.47 12.76
CA PHE A 123 -3.88 -10.98 11.38
C PHE A 123 -3.33 -9.97 10.36
N GLN A 124 -3.25 -8.68 10.70
CA GLN A 124 -2.63 -7.67 9.85
C GLN A 124 -1.11 -7.71 9.94
N THR A 125 -0.54 -8.21 11.04
CA THR A 125 0.91 -8.43 11.16
C THR A 125 1.43 -9.29 10.01
N ALA A 126 0.73 -10.39 9.74
CA ALA A 126 1.01 -11.31 8.64
C ALA A 126 0.86 -10.66 7.25
N LYS A 127 0.25 -9.47 7.15
CA LYS A 127 0.11 -8.72 5.89
C LYS A 127 1.28 -7.80 5.60
N GLY A 128 2.43 -8.00 6.26
CA GLY A 128 3.67 -7.28 5.93
C GLY A 128 4.03 -6.16 6.91
N LYS A 129 3.53 -6.19 8.16
CA LYS A 129 4.03 -5.29 9.21
C LYS A 129 5.45 -5.69 9.64
N VAL A 130 6.05 -4.82 10.46
CA VAL A 130 7.46 -4.90 10.86
C VAL A 130 7.88 -6.29 11.39
N PRO A 131 7.17 -6.94 12.34
CA PRO A 131 7.63 -8.23 12.86
C PRO A 131 7.69 -9.32 11.79
N PHE A 132 6.70 -9.36 10.90
CA PHE A 132 6.67 -10.33 9.80
C PHE A 132 7.80 -10.08 8.80
N GLY A 133 8.02 -8.81 8.44
CA GLY A 133 9.13 -8.42 7.56
C GLY A 133 10.49 -8.77 8.14
N MET A 134 10.72 -8.50 9.43
CA MET A 134 11.95 -8.88 10.13
C MET A 134 12.13 -10.39 10.19
N ALA A 135 11.07 -11.16 10.48
CA ALA A 135 11.12 -12.62 10.48
C ALA A 135 11.47 -13.19 9.10
N LYS A 136 10.93 -12.61 8.02
CA LYS A 136 11.27 -13.00 6.64
C LYS A 136 12.72 -12.70 6.29
N LEU A 137 13.26 -11.56 6.74
CA LEU A 137 14.68 -11.26 6.58
C LEU A 137 15.55 -12.20 7.43
N GLY A 138 15.18 -12.49 8.67
CA GLY A 138 15.87 -13.45 9.52
C GLY A 138 15.92 -14.84 8.89
N GLU A 139 14.78 -15.34 8.39
CA GLU A 139 14.69 -16.60 7.64
C GLU A 139 15.65 -16.61 6.43
N LYS A 140 15.68 -15.53 5.64
CA LYS A 140 16.56 -15.40 4.46
C LYS A 140 18.05 -15.54 4.81
N TYR A 141 18.47 -15.06 5.98
CA TYR A 141 19.87 -15.09 6.43
C TYR A 141 20.17 -16.15 7.49
N ASN A 142 19.21 -17.03 7.78
CA ASN A 142 19.29 -18.04 8.84
C ASN A 142 19.60 -17.45 10.23
N VAL A 143 19.05 -16.28 10.54
CA VAL A 143 19.19 -15.63 11.86
C VAL A 143 17.89 -15.80 12.65
N PRO A 144 17.93 -16.38 13.85
CA PRO A 144 16.73 -16.55 14.68
C PRO A 144 16.10 -15.19 14.99
N THR A 145 14.76 -15.12 14.94
CA THR A 145 14.00 -13.90 15.17
C THR A 145 13.02 -14.07 16.32
N LEU A 146 13.08 -13.18 17.31
CA LEU A 146 12.16 -13.11 18.43
C LEU A 146 11.33 -11.83 18.34
N ALA A 147 10.01 -11.96 18.50
CA ALA A 147 9.09 -10.83 18.53
C ALA A 147 8.53 -10.64 19.95
N PHE A 148 8.60 -9.41 20.47
CA PHE A 148 7.96 -9.00 21.71
C PHE A 148 6.81 -8.05 21.39
N CYS A 149 5.59 -8.41 21.79
CA CYS A 149 4.39 -7.67 21.46
C CYS A 149 3.61 -7.26 22.69
N GLY A 150 2.99 -6.08 22.62
CA GLY A 150 2.08 -5.55 23.62
C GLY A 150 0.65 -6.07 23.50
#